data_AF-A0A8J6NQ22-F1
#
_entry.id   AF-A0A8J6NQ22-F1
#
_cell.length_a   1.000
_cell.length_b   1.000
_cell.length_c   1.000
_cell.angle_alpha   90.00
_cell.angle_beta   90.00
_cell.angle_gamma   90.00
#
_symmetry.space_group_name_H-M   'P 1'
#
loop_
_entity.id
_entity.type
_entity.pdbx_description
1 polymer ?
#
loop_
_entity_poly.entity_id
_entity_poly.type
_entity_poly.pdbx_seq_one_letter_code
_entity_poly.pdbx_strand_id
1 'polypeptide(L)'
;MMQLSKDQKLQVLLAELQERYNASHKIRARSIQFTLWISGMAIGLGWLLISQKPLLFSQRAALTLLIAALFAGTVYFIMGLRRGFRKNREAMIRCEHALSMHEPGIYLNDKSLLPAEYSNTERKWSDHFTTLCVWLILVAMALFILTWSCPNPTKKLSSKINTEKVKGVRNNG
;
A
#
# COMPACT_ATOMS: atom_id res chain seq x y z
N MET A 1 30.33 -33.80 -5.91
CA MET A 1 29.42 -33.14 -4.94
C MET A 1 30.02 -33.31 -3.56
N MET A 2 30.20 -32.23 -2.81
CA MET A 2 30.70 -32.30 -1.43
C MET A 2 29.57 -32.86 -0.54
N GLN A 3 29.81 -33.99 0.13
CA GLN A 3 28.84 -34.55 1.08
C GLN A 3 28.99 -33.84 2.42
N LEU A 4 27.94 -33.14 2.87
CA LEU A 4 27.90 -32.51 4.18
C LEU A 4 27.65 -33.55 5.28
N SER A 5 28.33 -33.41 6.41
CA SER A 5 28.03 -34.16 7.64
C SER A 5 26.64 -33.80 8.19
N LYS A 6 26.10 -34.63 9.10
CA LYS A 6 24.81 -34.38 9.72
C LYS A 6 24.78 -33.05 10.49
N ASP A 7 25.84 -32.75 11.24
CA ASP A 7 25.93 -31.52 12.02
C ASP A 7 26.02 -30.29 11.12
N GLN A 8 26.76 -30.37 10.02
CA GLN A 8 26.82 -29.29 9.03
C GLN A 8 25.45 -29.06 8.38
N LYS A 9 24.70 -30.13 8.05
CA LYS A 9 23.34 -30.00 7.51
C LYS A 9 22.40 -29.33 8.51
N LEU A 10 22.49 -29.70 9.79
CA LEU A 10 21.71 -29.09 10.87
C LEU A 10 22.03 -27.60 11.00
N GLN A 11 23.30 -27.22 11.02
CA GLN A 11 23.73 -25.82 11.09
C GLN A 11 23.21 -25.01 9.90
N VAL A 12 23.30 -25.55 8.68
CA VAL A 12 22.76 -24.90 7.47
C VAL A 12 21.25 -24.70 7.58
N LEU A 13 20.50 -25.72 8.06
CA LEU A 13 19.05 -25.61 8.25
C LEU A 13 18.67 -24.54 9.28
N LEU A 14 19.38 -24.49 10.41
CA LEU A 14 19.13 -23.48 11.45
C LEU A 14 19.47 -22.07 10.96
N ALA A 15 20.58 -21.91 10.24
CA ALA A 15 20.98 -20.62 9.66
C ALA A 15 19.96 -20.15 8.60
N GLU A 16 19.53 -21.02 7.70
CA GLU A 16 18.49 -20.70 6.73
C GLU A 16 17.17 -20.34 7.42
N LEU A 17 16.73 -21.12 8.41
CA LEU A 17 15.50 -20.85 9.14
C LEU A 17 15.54 -19.47 9.80
N GLN A 18 16.65 -19.13 10.48
CA GLN A 18 16.85 -17.81 11.07
C GLN A 18 16.78 -16.69 10.02
N GLU A 19 17.40 -16.88 8.86
CA GLU A 19 17.35 -15.88 7.78
C GLU A 19 15.94 -15.73 7.21
N ARG A 20 15.16 -16.81 7.11
CA ARG A 20 13.73 -16.72 6.70
C ARG A 20 12.90 -15.94 7.71
N TYR A 21 13.13 -16.14 9.01
CA TYR A 21 12.48 -15.33 10.05
C TYR A 21 12.87 -13.85 9.93
N ASN A 22 14.16 -13.55 9.79
CA ASN A 22 14.65 -12.18 9.59
C ASN A 22 14.05 -11.52 8.33
N ALA A 23 13.99 -12.26 7.21
CA ALA A 23 13.39 -11.80 5.97
C ALA A 23 11.89 -11.50 6.14
N SER A 24 11.16 -12.34 6.87
CA SER A 24 9.74 -12.13 7.19
C SER A 24 9.52 -10.80 7.94
N HIS A 25 10.33 -10.54 8.97
CA HIS A 25 10.29 -9.28 9.71
C HIS A 25 10.64 -8.07 8.85
N LYS A 26 11.70 -8.17 8.04
CA LYS A 26 12.11 -7.09 7.11
C LYS A 26 11.02 -6.76 6.09
N ILE A 27 10.35 -7.78 5.53
CA ILE A 27 9.25 -7.58 4.57
C ILE A 27 8.08 -6.86 5.27
N ARG A 28 7.70 -7.27 6.48
CA ARG A 28 6.63 -6.62 7.25
C ARG A 28 6.98 -5.17 7.57
N ALA A 29 8.19 -4.90 8.04
CA ALA A 29 8.65 -3.54 8.34
C ALA A 29 8.60 -2.63 7.11
N ARG A 30 9.09 -3.10 5.95
CA ARG A 30 9.02 -2.36 4.68
C ARG A 30 7.59 -2.08 4.26
N SER A 31 6.68 -3.05 4.41
CA SER A 31 5.26 -2.86 4.08
C SER A 31 4.63 -1.76 4.93
N ILE A 32 4.91 -1.74 6.24
CA ILE A 32 4.38 -0.73 7.17
C ILE A 32 4.95 0.65 6.84
N GLN A 33 6.26 0.76 6.63
CA GLN A 33 6.89 2.03 6.25
C GLN A 33 6.28 2.58 4.95
N PHE A 34 6.16 1.74 3.93
CA PHE A 34 5.54 2.15 2.66
C PHE A 34 4.09 2.61 2.85
N THR A 35 3.28 1.89 3.63
CA THR A 35 1.91 2.32 3.94
C THR A 35 1.86 3.65 4.69
N LEU A 36 2.78 3.90 5.62
CA LEU A 36 2.87 5.19 6.32
C LEU A 36 3.20 6.33 5.35
N TRP A 37 4.14 6.12 4.43
CA TRP A 37 4.46 7.09 3.39
C TRP A 37 3.26 7.42 2.50
N ILE A 38 2.57 6.40 1.99
CA ILE A 38 1.38 6.59 1.14
C ILE A 38 0.24 7.24 1.93
N SER A 39 0.04 6.88 3.20
CA SER A 39 -0.98 7.50 4.04
C SER A 39 -0.66 8.98 4.30
N GLY A 40 0.61 9.33 4.55
CA GLY A 40 1.04 10.72 4.67
C GLY A 40 0.80 11.54 3.40
N MET A 41 1.11 10.97 2.22
CA MET A 41 0.80 11.59 0.94
C MET A 41 -0.72 11.79 0.76
N ALA A 42 -1.53 10.78 1.11
CA ALA A 42 -2.98 10.86 1.02
C ALA A 42 -3.56 11.95 1.94
N ILE A 43 -3.06 12.10 3.17
CA ILE A 43 -3.45 13.17 4.08
C ILE A 43 -3.09 14.53 3.49
N GLY A 44 -1.87 14.69 2.96
CA GLY A 44 -1.45 15.93 2.31
C GLY A 44 -2.31 16.31 1.09
N LEU A 45 -2.65 15.32 0.25
CA LEU A 45 -3.55 15.51 -0.89
C LEU A 45 -4.97 15.84 -0.43
N GLY A 46 -5.49 15.16 0.58
CA GLY A 46 -6.80 15.46 1.17
C GLY A 46 -6.85 16.88 1.73
N TRP A 47 -5.82 17.30 2.45
CA TRP A 47 -5.70 18.67 2.95
C TRP A 47 -5.68 19.70 1.82
N LEU A 48 -4.91 19.44 0.75
CA LEU A 48 -4.87 20.31 -0.43
C LEU A 48 -6.24 20.42 -1.11
N LEU A 49 -6.96 19.30 -1.25
CA LEU A 49 -8.30 19.26 -1.82
C LEU A 49 -9.32 20.06 -1.01
N ILE A 50 -9.22 20.01 0.32
CA ILE A 50 -10.13 20.73 1.24
C ILE A 50 -9.79 22.22 1.31
N SER A 51 -8.50 22.58 1.26
CA SER A 51 -8.04 23.95 1.50
C SER A 51 -8.12 24.89 0.28
N GLN A 52 -8.36 24.36 -0.92
CA GLN A 52 -8.20 25.11 -2.16
C GLN A 52 -9.48 25.75 -2.70
N LYS A 53 -9.28 26.80 -3.50
CA LYS A 53 -10.29 27.37 -4.41
C LYS A 53 -10.77 26.30 -5.40
N PRO A 54 -11.97 26.47 -5.98
CA PRO A 54 -12.54 25.51 -6.92
C PRO A 54 -11.54 25.09 -8.02
N LEU A 55 -11.24 23.80 -8.09
CA LEU A 55 -10.28 23.23 -9.04
C LEU A 55 -10.82 23.32 -10.47
N LEU A 56 -9.94 23.71 -11.40
CA LEU A 56 -10.22 23.64 -12.84
C LEU A 56 -10.41 22.17 -13.25
N PHE A 57 -11.21 21.94 -14.29
CA PHE A 57 -11.47 20.59 -14.80
C PHE A 57 -10.19 19.84 -15.18
N SER A 58 -9.22 20.51 -15.82
CA SER A 58 -7.92 19.92 -16.16
C SER A 58 -7.12 19.49 -14.93
N GLN A 59 -7.17 20.27 -13.85
CA GLN A 59 -6.52 19.93 -12.58
C GLN A 59 -7.18 18.72 -11.93
N ARG A 60 -8.52 18.61 -11.97
CA ARG A 60 -9.25 17.42 -11.49
C ARG A 60 -8.88 16.17 -12.28
N ALA A 61 -8.82 16.27 -13.60
CA ALA A 61 -8.42 15.16 -14.46
C ALA A 61 -6.97 14.71 -14.17
N ALA A 62 -6.04 15.66 -14.08
CA ALA A 62 -4.64 15.38 -13.74
C ALA A 62 -4.52 14.74 -12.35
N LEU A 63 -5.25 15.24 -11.36
CA LEU A 63 -5.24 14.70 -10.00
C LEU A 63 -5.86 13.29 -9.93
N THR A 64 -6.95 13.06 -10.67
CA THR A 64 -7.58 11.73 -10.80
C THR A 64 -6.58 10.73 -11.38
N LEU A 65 -5.85 11.11 -12.43
CA LEU A 65 -4.81 10.27 -13.03
C LEU A 65 -3.67 9.99 -12.05
N LEU A 66 -3.24 10.99 -11.28
CA LEU A 66 -2.22 10.84 -10.24
C LEU A 66 -2.67 9.86 -9.15
N ILE A 67 -3.90 10.01 -8.62
CA ILE A 67 -4.47 9.11 -7.61
C ILE A 67 -4.53 7.68 -8.17
N ALA A 68 -5.00 7.50 -9.41
CA ALA A 68 -5.08 6.19 -10.04
C ALA A 68 -3.70 5.55 -10.22
N ALA A 69 -2.69 6.31 -10.66
CA ALA A 69 -1.32 5.84 -10.82
C ALA A 69 -0.69 5.44 -9.48
N LEU A 70 -0.86 6.26 -8.45
CA LEU A 70 -0.37 5.97 -7.09
C LEU A 70 -1.06 4.74 -6.51
N PHE A 71 -2.38 4.61 -6.68
CA PHE A 71 -3.14 3.45 -6.23
C PHE A 71 -2.67 2.17 -6.94
N ALA A 72 -2.58 2.18 -8.28
CA ALA A 72 -2.13 1.03 -9.06
C ALA A 72 -0.70 0.61 -8.68
N GLY A 73 0.22 1.57 -8.55
CA GLY A 73 1.59 1.31 -8.11
C GLY A 73 1.67 0.73 -6.70
N THR A 74 0.85 1.24 -5.77
CA THR A 74 0.76 0.75 -4.40
C THR A 74 0.23 -0.69 -4.35
N VAL A 75 -0.84 -0.99 -5.10
CA VAL A 75 -1.39 -2.35 -5.23
C VAL A 75 -0.34 -3.30 -5.80
N TYR A 76 0.33 -2.92 -6.89
CA TYR A 76 1.38 -3.72 -7.51
C TYR A 76 2.51 -4.04 -6.51
N PHE A 77 2.98 -3.03 -5.78
CA PHE A 77 4.02 -3.18 -4.77
C PHE A 77 3.61 -4.14 -3.65
N ILE A 78 2.40 -3.97 -3.09
CA ILE A 78 1.89 -4.84 -2.02
C ILE A 78 1.70 -6.28 -2.49
N MET A 79 1.19 -6.49 -3.71
CA MET A 79 1.10 -7.82 -4.30
C MET A 79 2.47 -8.47 -4.46
N GLY A 80 3.49 -7.69 -4.88
CA GLY A 80 4.88 -8.12 -4.92
C GLY A 80 5.41 -8.58 -3.56
N LEU A 81 5.21 -7.77 -2.51
CA LEU A 81 5.60 -8.13 -1.15
C LEU A 81 4.86 -9.37 -0.64
N ARG A 82 3.55 -9.47 -0.86
CA ARG A 82 2.74 -10.63 -0.49
C ARG A 82 3.26 -11.90 -1.14
N ARG A 83 3.62 -11.85 -2.43
CA ARG A 83 4.19 -12.98 -3.16
C ARG A 83 5.54 -13.39 -2.56
N GLY A 84 6.41 -12.43 -2.28
CA GLY A 84 7.71 -12.69 -1.63
C GLY A 84 7.56 -13.31 -0.24
N PHE A 85 6.64 -12.76 0.55
CA PHE A 85 6.32 -13.25 1.89
C PHE A 85 5.82 -14.70 1.87
N ARG A 86 4.90 -15.04 0.95
CA ARG A 86 4.36 -16.40 0.82
C ARG A 86 5.46 -17.40 0.47
N LYS A 87 6.29 -17.10 -0.53
CA LYS A 87 7.44 -17.96 -0.89
C LYS A 87 8.42 -18.14 0.28
N ASN A 88 8.68 -17.07 1.03
CA ASN A 88 9.54 -17.13 2.20
C ASN A 88 8.92 -18.01 3.30
N ARG A 89 7.60 -17.91 3.54
CA ARG A 89 6.88 -18.73 4.50
C ARG A 89 6.88 -20.21 4.11
N GLU A 90 6.67 -20.52 2.84
CA GLU A 90 6.78 -21.90 2.32
C GLU A 90 8.16 -22.50 2.59
N ALA A 91 9.24 -21.74 2.33
CA ALA A 91 10.60 -22.19 2.63
C ALA A 91 10.85 -22.38 4.13
N MET A 92 10.32 -21.47 4.96
CA MET A 92 10.40 -21.54 6.41
C MET A 92 9.73 -22.81 6.95
N ILE A 93 8.49 -23.09 6.52
CA ILE A 93 7.74 -24.29 6.90
C ILE A 93 8.48 -25.57 6.51
N ARG A 94 9.12 -25.60 5.33
CA ARG A 94 9.94 -26.75 4.91
C ARG A 94 11.14 -26.98 5.84
N CYS A 95 11.78 -25.91 6.30
CA CYS A 95 12.87 -26.00 7.27
C CYS A 95 12.36 -26.47 8.65
N GLU A 96 11.20 -25.97 9.09
CA GLU A 96 10.55 -26.36 10.34
C GLU A 96 10.16 -27.85 10.33
N HIS A 97 9.64 -28.35 9.21
CA HIS A 97 9.38 -29.79 9.02
C HIS A 97 10.67 -30.61 9.00
N ALA A 98 11.72 -30.16 8.31
CA ALA A 98 13.01 -30.86 8.31
C ALA A 98 13.62 -30.96 9.71
N LEU A 99 13.30 -30.01 10.58
CA LEU A 99 13.68 -30.00 11.99
C LEU A 99 12.66 -30.68 12.90
N SER A 100 11.58 -31.27 12.37
CA SER A 100 10.52 -31.93 13.15
C SER A 100 9.85 -31.02 14.20
N MET A 101 9.82 -29.71 13.97
CA MET A 101 9.30 -28.73 14.95
C MET A 101 7.78 -28.83 15.16
N HIS A 102 7.06 -29.43 14.23
CA HIS A 102 5.61 -29.64 14.31
C HIS A 102 5.22 -31.01 14.90
N GLU A 103 6.20 -31.88 15.20
CA GLU A 103 5.94 -33.24 15.71
C GLU A 103 5.98 -33.24 17.25
N PRO A 104 4.99 -33.87 17.92
CA PRO A 104 5.03 -34.04 19.37
C PRO A 104 6.06 -35.09 19.79
N GLY A 105 6.60 -34.98 21.01
CA GLY A 105 7.53 -35.98 21.57
C GLY A 105 8.98 -35.85 21.11
N ILE A 106 9.29 -34.97 20.14
CA ILE A 106 10.67 -34.72 19.69
C ILE A 106 11.40 -33.73 20.60
N TYR A 107 10.78 -32.56 20.84
CA TYR A 107 11.37 -31.48 21.65
C TYR A 107 10.68 -31.31 23.00
N LEU A 108 9.37 -31.56 23.06
CA LEU A 108 8.56 -31.50 24.28
C LEU A 108 7.79 -32.81 24.39
N ASN A 109 7.64 -33.34 25.61
CA ASN A 109 7.10 -34.69 25.84
C ASN A 109 5.71 -34.90 25.21
N ASP A 110 4.76 -33.99 25.46
CA ASP A 110 3.35 -34.19 25.07
C ASP A 110 2.84 -33.18 24.02
N LYS A 111 3.71 -32.28 23.53
CA LYS A 111 3.34 -31.19 22.61
C LYS A 111 4.38 -31.02 21.51
N SER A 112 3.96 -30.48 20.37
CA SER A 112 4.90 -30.00 19.36
C SER A 112 5.53 -28.67 19.79
N LEU A 113 6.73 -28.38 19.30
CA LEU A 113 7.39 -27.09 19.55
C LEU A 113 6.60 -25.95 18.90
N LEU A 114 6.11 -26.19 17.69
CA LEU A 114 5.26 -25.27 16.94
C LEU A 114 3.85 -25.87 16.74
N PRO A 115 2.78 -25.06 16.88
CA PRO A 115 1.43 -25.53 16.61
C PRO A 115 1.28 -26.08 15.19
N ALA A 116 0.42 -27.09 15.01
CA ALA A 116 0.18 -27.70 13.69
C ALA A 116 -0.46 -26.71 12.70
N GLU A 117 -1.16 -25.68 13.19
CA GLU A 117 -1.73 -24.63 12.34
C GLU A 117 -0.66 -23.79 11.64
N TYR A 118 0.57 -23.77 12.17
CA TYR A 118 1.66 -22.96 11.63
C TYR A 118 2.31 -23.61 10.41
N SER A 119 2.15 -24.92 10.20
CA SER A 119 2.62 -25.60 8.99
C SER A 119 1.71 -25.35 7.78
N ASN A 120 0.53 -24.78 7.99
CA ASN A 120 -0.40 -24.47 6.93
C ASN A 120 0.01 -23.18 6.20
N THR A 121 0.20 -23.28 4.87
CA THR A 121 0.54 -22.14 4.01
C THR A 121 -0.67 -21.27 3.67
N GLU A 122 -1.89 -21.79 3.86
CA GLU A 122 -3.12 -21.20 3.34
C GLU A 122 -3.88 -20.28 4.32
N ARG A 123 -3.54 -20.24 5.63
CA ARG A 123 -4.39 -19.56 6.64
C ARG A 123 -3.75 -18.38 7.41
N LYS A 124 -4.56 -17.32 7.59
CA LYS A 124 -4.47 -16.14 8.49
C LYS A 124 -3.30 -15.15 8.37
N TRP A 125 -2.12 -15.54 7.90
CA TRP A 125 -1.03 -14.55 7.71
C TRP A 125 -1.29 -13.58 6.54
N SER A 126 -2.27 -13.88 5.67
CA SER A 126 -2.79 -12.99 4.64
C SER A 126 -3.49 -11.75 5.18
N ASP A 127 -3.86 -11.71 6.46
CA ASP A 127 -4.66 -10.62 7.02
C ASP A 127 -3.88 -9.30 7.04
N HIS A 128 -2.56 -9.32 7.24
CA HIS A 128 -1.76 -8.08 7.20
C HIS A 128 -1.79 -7.42 5.81
N PHE A 129 -1.47 -8.15 4.74
CA PHE A 129 -1.48 -7.57 3.40
C PHE A 129 -2.90 -7.28 2.90
N THR A 130 -3.88 -8.10 3.31
CA THR A 130 -5.28 -7.88 2.92
C THR A 130 -5.85 -6.64 3.61
N THR A 131 -5.59 -6.45 4.91
CA THR A 131 -6.02 -5.23 5.63
C THR A 131 -5.35 -3.98 5.05
N LEU A 132 -4.07 -4.06 4.67
CA LEU A 132 -3.41 -2.97 3.95
C LEU A 132 -4.07 -2.66 2.60
N CYS A 133 -4.39 -3.67 1.79
CA CYS A 133 -5.10 -3.46 0.53
C CYS A 133 -6.47 -2.81 0.74
N VAL A 134 -7.26 -3.29 1.71
CA VAL A 134 -8.57 -2.72 2.04
C VAL A 134 -8.45 -1.26 2.48
N TRP A 135 -7.51 -0.96 3.38
CA TRP A 135 -7.22 0.41 3.82
C TRP A 135 -6.93 1.34 2.63
N LEU A 136 -6.08 0.89 1.70
CA LEU A 136 -5.70 1.69 0.54
C LEU A 136 -6.85 1.91 -0.44
N ILE A 137 -7.74 0.93 -0.61
CA ILE A 137 -8.96 1.10 -1.40
C ILE A 137 -9.84 2.18 -0.78
N LEU A 138 -10.05 2.16 0.55
CA LEU A 138 -10.83 3.17 1.25
C LEU A 138 -10.24 4.57 1.07
N VAL A 139 -8.92 4.71 1.21
CA VAL A 139 -8.21 5.99 1.03
C VAL A 139 -8.34 6.49 -0.42
N ALA A 140 -8.13 5.62 -1.41
CA ALA A 140 -8.27 6.00 -2.81
C ALA A 140 -9.70 6.45 -3.14
N MET A 141 -10.71 5.71 -2.68
CA MET A 141 -12.12 6.10 -2.86
C MET A 141 -12.42 7.46 -2.21
N ALA A 142 -11.94 7.70 -1.00
CA ALA A 142 -12.12 8.99 -0.33
C ALA A 142 -11.50 10.16 -1.14
N LEU A 143 -10.29 9.97 -1.67
CA LEU A 143 -9.63 10.97 -2.52
C LEU A 143 -10.35 11.20 -3.84
N PHE A 144 -10.89 10.14 -4.47
CA PHE A 144 -11.72 10.28 -5.67
C PHE A 144 -12.99 11.07 -5.37
N ILE A 145 -13.70 10.73 -4.30
CA ILE A 145 -14.92 11.44 -3.89
C ILE A 145 -14.60 12.93 -3.66
N LEU A 146 -13.55 13.24 -2.90
CA LEU A 146 -13.13 14.63 -2.66
C LEU A 146 -12.80 15.37 -3.95
N THR A 147 -12.04 14.75 -4.86
CA THR A 147 -11.63 15.37 -6.14
C THR A 147 -12.83 15.76 -7.00
N TRP A 148 -13.89 14.96 -7.00
CA TRP A 148 -15.06 15.16 -7.85
C TRP A 148 -16.23 15.89 -7.15
N SER A 149 -16.26 15.91 -5.82
CA SER A 149 -17.30 16.58 -5.03
C SER A 149 -17.01 18.06 -4.78
N CYS A 150 -15.80 18.56 -5.08
CA CYS A 150 -15.50 19.99 -4.98
C CYS A 150 -16.39 20.81 -5.94
N PRO A 151 -17.00 21.92 -5.48
CA PRO A 151 -17.83 22.76 -6.32
C PRO A 151 -17.05 23.32 -7.51
N ASN A 152 -17.68 23.41 -8.68
CA ASN A 152 -17.08 24.02 -9.85
C ASN A 152 -16.85 25.51 -9.59
N PRO A 153 -15.79 26.13 -10.15
CA PRO A 153 -15.64 27.57 -10.10
C PRO A 153 -16.85 28.15 -10.82
N THR A 154 -17.75 28.81 -10.09
CA THR A 154 -18.82 29.59 -10.68
C THR A 154 -18.15 30.57 -11.63
N LYS A 155 -18.38 30.38 -12.95
CA LYS A 155 -17.99 31.37 -13.94
C LYS A 155 -18.59 32.69 -13.46
N LYS A 156 -17.76 33.60 -12.94
CA LYS A 156 -18.18 34.99 -12.75
C LYS A 156 -18.63 35.43 -14.13
N LEU A 157 -19.94 35.56 -14.30
CA LEU A 157 -20.53 36.15 -15.47
C LEU A 157 -19.83 37.51 -15.59
N SER A 158 -18.96 37.64 -16.59
CA SER A 158 -18.38 38.92 -16.95
C SER A 158 -19.57 39.79 -17.32
N SER A 159 -19.99 40.64 -16.38
CA SER A 159 -20.85 41.76 -16.67
C SER A 159 -20.05 42.62 -17.63
N LYS A 160 -20.25 42.34 -18.92
CA LYS A 160 -19.84 43.16 -20.03
C LYS A 160 -20.59 44.47 -19.84
N ILE A 161 -20.02 45.36 -19.04
CA ILE A 161 -20.42 46.76 -19.00
C ILE A 161 -20.07 47.27 -20.39
N ASN A 162 -21.05 47.21 -21.29
CA ASN A 162 -21.10 48.03 -22.48
C ASN A 162 -21.18 49.47 -21.96
N THR A 163 -20.03 50.11 -21.74
CA THR A 163 -19.93 51.56 -21.81
C THR A 163 -20.17 51.90 -23.27
N GLU A 164 -21.45 52.03 -23.57
CA GLU A 164 -21.96 52.57 -24.81
C GLU A 164 -21.31 53.94 -25.03
N LYS A 165 -20.77 54.10 -26.23
CA LYS A 165 -20.15 55.30 -26.78
C LYS A 165 -20.93 56.56 -26.38
N VAL A 166 -20.40 57.36 -25.45
CA VAL A 166 -20.63 58.81 -25.46
C VAL A 166 -19.66 59.41 -26.47
N LYS A 167 -20.01 59.27 -27.76
CA LYS A 167 -19.40 60.04 -28.85
C LYS A 167 -20.43 61.08 -29.31
N GLY A 168 -20.23 62.30 -28.81
CA GLY A 168 -20.25 63.56 -29.56
C GLY A 168 -21.58 64.09 -30.11
N VAL A 169 -22.03 65.22 -29.57
CA VAL A 169 -22.81 66.35 -30.16
C VAL A 169 -22.75 67.46 -29.08
N ARG A 170 -22.38 68.76 -29.25
CA ARG A 170 -22.14 69.66 -30.39
C ARG A 170 -21.34 70.90 -29.91
N ASN A 171 -20.46 71.36 -30.79
CA ASN A 171 -20.14 72.72 -31.24
C ASN A 171 -19.99 73.94 -30.31
N ASN A 172 -18.82 74.58 -30.51
CA ASN A 172 -18.53 76.01 -30.38
C ASN A 172 -19.51 76.87 -31.20
N GLY A 173 -19.83 78.03 -30.64
CA GLY A 173 -20.57 79.13 -31.26
C GLY A 173 -20.90 80.17 -30.21
#